data_AF-A0A1H4AUF0-F1
#
_entry.id   AF-A0A1H4AUF0-F1
#
_cell.length_a   1.000
_cell.length_b   1.000
_cell.length_c   1.000
_cell.angle_alpha   90.00
_cell.angle_beta   90.00
_cell.angle_gamma   90.00
#
_symmetry.space_group_name_H-M   'P 1'
#
loop_
_entity.id
_entity.type
_entity.pdbx_description
1 polymer ?
#
loop_
_entity_poly.entity_id
_entity_poly.type
_entity_poly.pdbx_seq_one_letter_code
_entity_poly.pdbx_strand_id
1 'polypeptide(L)' 'MHPKTITVYPSDIRATKAFKKLNQIQQKLVLNSTNIKHIEYGLNLTANRGLDFWTNKVDTYFLNVRIVTELNQNRTK' A
#
# COMPACT_ATOMS: atom_id res chain seq x y z
N MET A 1 5.66 -19.32 13.91
CA MET A 1 4.46 -18.68 13.34
C MET A 1 4.78 -18.30 11.90
N HIS A 2 4.08 -18.86 10.91
CA HIS A 2 4.21 -18.38 9.54
C HIS A 2 3.63 -16.96 9.46
N PRO A 3 4.29 -15.98 8.83
CA PRO A 3 3.73 -14.65 8.67
C PRO A 3 2.43 -14.78 7.85
N LYS A 4 1.32 -14.26 8.40
CA LYS A 4 0.08 -14.13 7.64
C LYS A 4 0.33 -13.17 6.49
N THR A 5 0.39 -13.70 5.26
CA THR A 5 0.48 -12.86 4.07
C THR A 5 -0.79 -12.03 3.97
N ILE A 6 -0.61 -10.72 3.94
CA ILE A 6 -1.66 -9.76 3.68
C ILE A 6 -1.91 -9.76 2.19
N THR A 7 -3.13 -10.04 1.76
CA THR A 7 -3.58 -9.83 0.37
C THR A 7 -4.26 -8.47 0.25
N VAL A 8 -4.04 -7.77 -0.86
CA VAL A 8 -4.65 -6.46 -1.13
C VAL A 8 -5.55 -6.53 -2.35
N TYR A 9 -6.81 -6.14 -2.20
CA TYR A 9 -7.75 -6.04 -3.30
C TYR A 9 -7.86 -4.60 -3.82
N PRO A 10 -8.21 -4.40 -5.11
CA PRO A 10 -8.47 -3.08 -5.66
C PRO A 10 -9.52 -2.27 -4.87
N SER A 11 -10.50 -2.94 -4.26
CA SER A 11 -11.51 -2.32 -3.39
C SER A 11 -10.89 -1.64 -2.18
N ASP A 12 -9.88 -2.26 -1.56
CA ASP A 12 -9.21 -1.73 -0.36
C ASP A 12 -8.46 -0.44 -0.73
N ILE A 13 -7.77 -0.45 -1.86
CA ILE A 13 -7.05 0.70 -2.40
C ILE A 13 -8.03 1.84 -2.70
N ARG A 14 -9.15 1.55 -3.38
CA ARG A 14 -10.19 2.54 -3.73
C ARG A 14 -10.84 3.18 -2.50
N ALA A 15 -10.90 2.46 -1.38
CA ALA A 15 -11.49 2.97 -0.14
C ALA A 15 -10.63 4.07 0.51
N THR A 16 -9.31 4.05 0.28
CA THR A 16 -8.37 5.01 0.89
C THR A 16 -8.61 6.46 0.45
N LYS A 17 -8.43 7.39 1.38
CA LYS A 17 -8.44 8.84 1.12
C LYS A 17 -7.29 9.24 0.21
N ALA A 18 -6.11 8.61 0.36
CA ALA A 18 -4.96 8.81 -0.51
C ALA A 18 -5.31 8.52 -1.97
N PHE A 19 -6.00 7.41 -2.27
CA PHE A 19 -6.45 7.08 -3.62
C PHE A 19 -7.48 8.09 -4.16
N LYS A 20 -8.46 8.46 -3.33
CA LYS A 20 -9.53 9.41 -3.71
C LYS A 20 -9.01 10.80 -4.10
N LYS A 21 -7.79 11.17 -3.66
CA LYS A 21 -7.13 12.44 -4.00
C LYS A 21 -6.33 12.38 -5.30
N LEU A 22 -6.18 11.20 -5.92
CA LEU A 22 -5.41 11.03 -7.15
C LEU A 22 -6.22 11.45 -8.37
N ASN A 23 -5.53 11.96 -9.40
CA ASN A 23 -6.15 12.18 -10.71
C ASN A 23 -6.40 10.85 -11.45
N GLN A 24 -7.17 10.87 -12.53
CA GLN A 24 -7.57 9.65 -13.25
C GLN A 24 -6.38 8.82 -13.77
N ILE A 25 -5.30 9.46 -14.21
CA ILE A 25 -4.09 8.77 -14.70
C ILE A 25 -3.38 8.06 -13.54
N GLN A 26 -3.20 8.77 -12.43
CA GLN A 26 -2.61 8.22 -11.21
C GLN A 26 -3.45 7.07 -10.63
N GLN A 27 -4.77 7.18 -10.65
CA GLN A 27 -5.67 6.11 -10.22
C GLN A 27 -5.48 4.86 -11.08
N LYS A 28 -5.40 5.00 -12.42
CA LYS A 28 -5.12 3.88 -13.33
C LYS A 28 -3.76 3.24 -13.06
N LEU A 29 -2.73 4.06 -12.82
CA LEU A 29 -1.39 3.58 -12.47
C LEU A 29 -1.42 2.77 -11.18
N VAL A 30 -1.97 3.32 -10.10
CA VAL A 30 -2.03 2.66 -8.79
C VAL A 30 -2.81 1.33 -8.82
N LEU A 31 -3.85 1.24 -9.66
CA LEU A 31 -4.65 0.03 -9.81
C LEU A 31 -4.11 -0.99 -10.81
N ASN A 32 -2.95 -0.75 -11.42
CA ASN A 32 -2.33 -1.78 -12.24
C ASN A 32 -1.83 -2.95 -11.37
N SER A 33 -1.72 -4.14 -11.95
CA SER A 33 -1.37 -5.36 -11.20
C SER A 33 -0.02 -5.26 -10.49
N THR A 34 0.97 -4.62 -11.11
CA THR A 34 2.29 -4.41 -10.53
C THR A 34 2.23 -3.54 -9.27
N ASN A 35 1.53 -2.41 -9.31
CA ASN A 35 1.39 -1.50 -8.18
C ASN A 35 0.57 -2.12 -7.06
N ILE A 36 -0.48 -2.90 -7.39
CA ILE A 36 -1.21 -3.68 -6.39
C ILE A 36 -0.27 -4.64 -5.66
N LYS A 37 0.58 -5.39 -6.40
CA LYS A 37 1.59 -6.27 -5.78
C LYS A 37 2.61 -5.51 -4.94
N HIS A 38 3.02 -4.31 -5.36
CA HIS A 38 3.92 -3.47 -4.56
C HIS A 38 3.26 -2.96 -3.28
N ILE A 39 1.97 -2.61 -3.33
CA ILE A 39 1.19 -2.19 -2.15
C ILE A 39 1.01 -3.39 -1.20
N GLU A 40 0.74 -4.57 -1.74
CA GLU A 40 0.65 -5.82 -0.98
C GLU A 40 1.98 -6.14 -0.29
N TYR A 41 3.09 -6.10 -1.03
CA TYR A 41 4.42 -6.28 -0.48
C TYR A 41 4.73 -5.24 0.61
N GLY A 42 4.41 -3.97 0.36
CA GLY A 42 4.55 -2.89 1.32
C GLY A 42 3.81 -3.18 2.62
N LEU A 43 2.54 -3.57 2.57
CA LEU A 43 1.78 -3.92 3.78
C LEU A 43 2.38 -5.09 4.55
N ASN A 44 2.77 -6.16 3.85
CA ASN A 44 3.45 -7.30 4.47
C ASN A 44 4.76 -6.87 5.14
N LEU A 45 5.55 -6.03 4.48
CA LEU A 45 6.80 -5.52 5.01
C LEU A 45 6.56 -4.64 6.23
N THR A 46 5.57 -3.74 6.19
CA THR A 46 5.22 -2.87 7.33
C THR A 46 4.74 -3.66 8.54
N ALA A 47 4.03 -4.77 8.33
CA ALA A 47 3.59 -5.65 9.41
C ALA A 47 4.75 -6.40 10.09
N ASN A 48 5.85 -6.66 9.37
CA ASN A 48 6.99 -7.41 9.89
C ASN A 48 8.15 -6.53 10.38
N ARG A 49 8.38 -5.38 9.73
CA ARG A 49 9.57 -4.52 9.94
C ARG A 49 9.23 -3.08 10.30
N GLY A 50 7.94 -2.73 10.35
CA GLY A 50 7.49 -1.37 10.62
C GLY A 50 7.43 -0.48 9.38
N LEU A 51 6.72 0.63 9.54
CA LEU A 51 6.47 1.60 8.46
C LEU A 51 7.75 2.33 8.02
N ASP A 52 8.66 2.60 8.96
CA ASP A 52 9.92 3.31 8.67
C ASP A 52 10.82 2.55 7.71
N PHE A 53 10.81 1.22 7.76
CA PHE A 53 11.58 0.42 6.81
C PHE A 53 11.01 0.56 5.39
N TRP A 54 9.69 0.58 5.25
CA TRP A 54 9.03 0.75 3.95
C TRP A 54 9.31 2.13 3.34
N THR A 55 9.22 3.20 4.13
CA THR A 55 9.38 4.57 3.64
C THR A 55 10.82 4.94 3.29
N ASN A 56 11.83 4.31 3.93
CA ASN A 56 13.24 4.70 3.79
C ASN A 56 14.10 3.73 2.95
N LYS A 57 13.67 2.48 2.75
CA LYS A 57 14.53 1.44 2.14
C LYS A 57 14.02 0.84 0.84
N VAL A 58 12.74 1.04 0.50
CA VAL A 58 12.18 0.50 -0.73
C VAL A 58 12.07 1.62 -1.75
N ASP A 59 12.80 1.49 -2.86
CA ASP A 59 12.62 2.35 -4.03
C ASP A 59 11.26 2.05 -4.66
N THR A 60 10.25 2.78 -4.22
CA THR A 60 8.85 2.57 -4.61
C THR A 60 8.19 3.90 -4.90
N TYR A 61 7.16 3.87 -5.74
CA TYR A 61 6.41 5.06 -6.10
C TYR A 61 5.79 5.71 -4.86
N PHE A 62 5.98 7.02 -4.72
CA PHE A 62 5.41 7.82 -3.63
C PHE A 62 3.89 7.63 -3.48
N LEU A 63 3.18 7.38 -4.58
CA LEU A 63 1.75 7.08 -4.57
C LEU A 63 1.46 5.80 -3.77
N ASN A 64 2.22 4.72 -3.99
CA ASN A 64 2.06 3.45 -3.28
C ASN A 64 2.41 3.62 -1.80
N VAL A 65 3.43 4.43 -1.47
CA VAL A 65 3.78 4.73 -0.07
C VAL A 65 2.58 5.29 0.69
N ARG A 66 1.92 6.30 0.14
CA ARG A 66 0.75 6.92 0.78
C ARG A 66 -0.41 5.94 0.98
N ILE A 67 -0.65 5.09 -0.01
CA ILE A 67 -1.69 4.06 0.07
C ILE A 67 -1.36 3.04 1.17
N VAL A 68 -0.14 2.51 1.19
CA VAL A 68 0.32 1.54 2.20
C VAL A 68 0.26 2.14 3.60
N THR A 69 0.72 3.37 3.79
CA THR A 69 0.66 4.07 5.07
C THR A 69 -0.77 4.16 5.60
N GLU A 70 -1.72 4.59 4.76
CA GLU A 70 -3.12 4.72 5.18
C GLU A 70 -3.76 3.35 5.47
N LEU A 71 -3.51 2.35 4.61
CA LEU A 71 -4.01 1.00 4.82
C LEU A 71 -3.46 0.38 6.11
N ASN A 72 -2.19 0.64 6.44
CA ASN A 72 -1.57 0.17 7.68
C ASN A 72 -2.19 0.87 8.91
N GLN A 73 -2.40 2.18 8.86
CA GLN A 73 -3.04 2.95 9.94
C GLN A 73 -4.49 2.54 10.20
N ASN A 74 -5.24 2.17 9.16
CA ASN A 74 -6.63 1.71 9.32
C ASN A 74 -6.73 0.31 9.96
N ARG A 75 -5.62 -0.45 10.00
CA ARG A 75 -5.57 -1.80 10.60
C ARG A 75 -5.12 -1.82 12.05
N THR A 76 -4.44 -0.76 12.50
CA THR A 76 -3.95 -0.64 13.87
C THR A 76 -4.90 0.14 14.78
N LYS A 77 -6.04 0.59 14.26
CA LYS A 77 -7.16 1.17 15.02
C LYS A 77 -8.17 0.09 15.37
#